data_AF-A0A3D2LAL8-F1
#
_entry.id   AF-A0A3D2LAL8-F1
#
_cell.length_a   1.000
_cell.length_b   1.000
_cell.length_c   1.000
_cell.angle_alpha   90.00
_cell.angle_beta   90.00
_cell.angle_gamma   90.00
#
_symmetry.space_group_name_H-M   'P 1'
#
loop_
_entity.id
_entity.type
_entity.pdbx_description
1 polymer ?
#
loop_
_entity_poly.entity_id
_entity_poly.type
_entity_poly.pdbx_seq_one_letter_code
_entity_poly.pdbx_strand_id
1 'polypeptide(L)'
;MSAAASLLGVSLPTISRRITELESTLHTELFRRNHTGVILTKAGDALLRHADLVADTIEAAQNEVCSAANDSGTHIQLVCSEAIALYWIAPRLAQFQLSNPDTIVDLTISDSPSDFHDLAGDIAIQGLLPTESDLMVSRIGRSHYAGF
;
A
#
# COMPACT_ATOMS: atom_id res chain seq x y z
N MET A 1 -19.75 -1.38 -7.65
CA MET A 1 -19.90 0.08 -7.89
C MET A 1 -20.55 0.83 -6.73
N SER A 2 -21.65 0.35 -6.11
CA SER A 2 -22.24 1.02 -4.93
C SER A 2 -21.23 1.18 -3.77
N ALA A 3 -20.45 0.14 -3.47
CA ALA A 3 -19.38 0.21 -2.48
C ALA A 3 -18.31 1.28 -2.81
N ALA A 4 -17.89 1.37 -4.08
CA ALA A 4 -16.92 2.39 -4.52
C ALA A 4 -17.47 3.81 -4.41
N ALA A 5 -18.75 4.02 -4.73
CA ALA A 5 -19.43 5.31 -4.56
C ALA A 5 -19.45 5.73 -3.08
N SER A 6 -19.75 4.79 -2.18
CA SER A 6 -19.70 5.02 -0.73
C SER A 6 -18.28 5.33 -0.22
N LEU A 7 -17.28 4.58 -0.69
CA LEU A 7 -15.88 4.76 -0.29
C LEU A 7 -15.31 6.10 -0.75
N LEU A 8 -15.67 6.53 -1.97
CA LEU A 8 -15.18 7.76 -2.58
C LEU A 8 -16.06 8.99 -2.28
N GLY A 9 -17.12 8.85 -1.49
CA GLY A 9 -18.01 9.95 -1.13
C GLY A 9 -18.76 10.60 -2.31
N VAL A 10 -18.97 9.85 -3.41
CA VAL A 10 -19.61 10.35 -4.63
C VAL A 10 -20.84 9.54 -4.99
N SER A 11 -21.71 10.10 -5.83
CA SER A 11 -22.91 9.38 -6.27
C SER A 11 -22.57 8.24 -7.24
N LEU A 12 -23.37 7.16 -7.20
CA LEU A 12 -23.24 6.04 -8.14
C LEU A 12 -23.31 6.47 -9.63
N PRO A 13 -24.20 7.40 -10.04
CA PRO A 13 -24.17 7.96 -11.40
C PRO A 13 -22.85 8.65 -11.75
N THR A 14 -22.22 9.35 -10.80
CA THR A 14 -20.92 10.00 -11.01
C THR A 14 -19.83 8.97 -11.28
N ILE A 15 -19.78 7.88 -10.52
CA ILE A 15 -18.83 6.77 -10.77
C ILE A 15 -19.08 6.14 -12.13
N SER A 16 -20.33 5.81 -12.46
CA SER A 16 -20.65 5.22 -13.76
C SER A 16 -20.24 6.14 -14.91
N ARG A 17 -20.48 7.45 -14.79
CA ARG A 17 -20.12 8.42 -15.82
C ARG A 17 -18.60 8.49 -16.03
N ARG A 18 -17.82 8.57 -14.95
CA ARG A 18 -16.34 8.61 -15.03
C ARG A 18 -15.75 7.35 -15.67
N ILE A 19 -16.31 6.18 -15.36
CA ILE A 19 -15.90 4.92 -15.99
C ILE A 19 -16.20 4.95 -17.49
N THR A 20 -17.40 5.37 -17.88
CA THR A 20 -17.78 5.45 -19.30
C THR A 20 -16.94 6.48 -20.07
N GLU A 21 -16.60 7.62 -19.46
CA GLU A 21 -15.69 8.62 -20.04
C GLU A 21 -14.28 8.05 -20.25
N LEU A 22 -13.78 7.26 -19.30
CA LEU A 22 -12.48 6.59 -19.39
C LEU A 22 -12.46 5.51 -20.48
N GLU A 23 -13.47 4.64 -20.52
CA GLU A 23 -13.62 3.60 -21.55
C GLU A 23 -13.74 4.21 -22.95
N SER A 24 -14.46 5.33 -23.07
CA SER A 24 -14.57 6.10 -24.32
C SER A 24 -13.22 6.65 -24.76
N THR A 25 -12.47 7.25 -23.84
CA THR A 25 -11.14 7.82 -24.14
C THR A 25 -10.17 6.73 -24.62
N LEU A 26 -10.21 5.55 -24.00
CA LEU A 26 -9.37 4.41 -24.34
C LEU A 26 -9.93 3.55 -25.49
N HIS A 27 -11.13 3.88 -25.98
CA HIS A 27 -11.86 3.11 -27.00
C HIS A 27 -11.97 1.60 -26.66
N THR A 28 -12.05 1.26 -25.38
CA THR A 28 -11.99 -0.12 -24.88
C THR A 28 -12.83 -0.27 -23.62
N GLU A 29 -13.65 -1.33 -23.55
CA GLU A 29 -14.38 -1.69 -22.34
C GLU A 29 -13.44 -2.25 -21.26
N LEU A 30 -13.48 -1.64 -20.08
CA LEU A 30 -12.68 -2.03 -18.92
C LEU A 30 -13.49 -2.89 -17.95
N PHE A 31 -14.82 -2.72 -17.93
CA PHE A 31 -15.72 -3.42 -17.03
C PHE A 31 -16.87 -4.10 -17.79
N ARG A 32 -17.24 -5.31 -17.37
CA ARG A 32 -18.47 -5.99 -17.81
C ARG A 32 -19.45 -6.14 -16.66
N ARG A 33 -20.71 -5.84 -16.93
CA ARG A 33 -21.80 -6.04 -15.97
C ARG A 33 -22.31 -7.48 -16.06
N ASN A 34 -22.42 -8.15 -14.93
CA ASN A 34 -23.09 -9.46 -14.82
C ASN A 34 -24.24 -9.37 -13.81
N HIS A 35 -25.02 -10.45 -13.70
CA HIS A 35 -26.19 -10.48 -12.80
C HIS A 35 -25.83 -10.35 -11.31
N THR A 36 -24.55 -10.53 -10.95
CA THR A 36 -24.05 -10.51 -9.57
C THR A 36 -23.19 -9.28 -9.25
N GLY A 37 -22.96 -8.38 -10.20
CA GLY A 37 -22.06 -7.24 -10.03
C GLY A 37 -21.32 -6.81 -11.29
N VAL A 38 -20.07 -6.39 -11.10
CA VAL A 38 -19.21 -5.85 -12.16
C VAL A 38 -17.87 -6.60 -12.09
N ILE A 39 -17.39 -7.06 -13.24
CA ILE A 39 -16.11 -7.76 -13.40
C ILE A 39 -15.20 -6.98 -14.36
N LEU A 40 -13.89 -7.11 -14.19
CA LEU A 40 -12.93 -6.52 -15.12
C LEU A 40 -12.89 -7.30 -16.45
N THR A 41 -12.56 -6.59 -17.52
CA THR A 41 -12.09 -7.18 -18.77
C THR A 41 -10.58 -7.41 -18.69
N LYS A 42 -10.00 -8.10 -19.67
CA LYS A 42 -8.52 -8.20 -19.78
C LYS A 42 -7.84 -6.83 -19.86
N ALA A 43 -8.49 -5.86 -20.49
CA ALA A 43 -8.00 -4.48 -20.54
C ALA A 43 -8.15 -3.78 -19.18
N GLY A 44 -9.26 -4.03 -18.48
CA GLY A 44 -9.46 -3.59 -17.10
C GLY A 44 -8.38 -4.11 -16.14
N ASP A 45 -8.05 -5.40 -16.21
CA ASP A 45 -6.98 -5.99 -15.40
C ASP A 45 -5.61 -5.39 -15.72
N ALA A 46 -5.34 -5.10 -17.00
CA ALA A 46 -4.09 -4.45 -17.41
C ALA A 46 -4.00 -3.02 -16.90
N LEU A 47 -5.09 -2.26 -17.02
CA LEU A 47 -5.15 -0.90 -16.51
C LEU A 47 -5.02 -0.85 -14.99
N LEU A 48 -5.67 -1.76 -14.26
CA LEU A 48 -5.61 -1.82 -12.80
C LEU A 48 -4.17 -1.92 -12.31
N ARG A 49 -3.37 -2.85 -12.85
CA ARG A 49 -1.95 -3.00 -12.47
C ARG A 49 -1.15 -1.71 -12.65
N HIS A 50 -1.40 -0.97 -13.72
CA HIS A 50 -0.72 0.31 -13.94
C HIS A 50 -1.29 1.44 -13.08
N ALA A 51 -2.60 1.41 -12.80
CA ALA A 51 -3.25 2.40 -11.96
C ALA A 51 -2.77 2.32 -10.51
N ASP A 52 -2.57 1.10 -9.98
CA ASP A 52 -2.02 0.87 -8.65
C ASP A 52 -0.59 1.45 -8.55
N LEU A 53 0.31 1.07 -9.46
CA LEU A 53 1.67 1.62 -9.50
C LEU A 53 1.72 3.16 -9.61
N VAL A 54 0.82 3.75 -10.41
CA VAL A 54 0.73 5.21 -10.54
C VAL A 54 0.20 5.85 -9.26
N ALA A 55 -0.76 5.23 -8.58
CA ALA A 55 -1.27 5.70 -7.31
C ALA A 55 -0.15 5.70 -6.25
N ASP A 56 0.60 4.61 -6.15
CA ASP A 56 1.73 4.47 -5.22
C ASP A 56 2.82 5.52 -5.53
N THR A 57 3.12 5.73 -6.81
CA THR A 57 4.10 6.73 -7.24
C THR A 57 3.64 8.16 -6.89
N ILE A 58 2.36 8.47 -7.06
CA ILE A 58 1.80 9.78 -6.71
C ILE A 58 1.84 9.98 -5.20
N GLU A 59 1.49 8.96 -4.42
CA GLU A 59 1.56 9.00 -2.95
C GLU A 59 2.99 9.22 -2.46
N ALA A 60 3.96 8.47 -2.99
CA ALA A 60 5.38 8.66 -2.69
C ALA A 60 5.85 10.08 -3.02
N ALA A 61 5.47 10.60 -4.19
CA ALA A 61 5.82 11.97 -4.60
C ALA A 61 5.15 13.03 -3.68
N GLN A 62 3.91 12.81 -3.25
CA GLN A 62 3.24 13.70 -2.29
C GLN A 62 3.94 13.70 -0.94
N ASN A 63 4.33 12.51 -0.45
CA ASN A 63 5.09 12.37 0.79
C ASN A 63 6.43 13.10 0.69
N GLU A 64 7.19 12.89 -0.40
CA GLU A 64 8.47 13.56 -0.62
C GLU A 64 8.31 15.09 -0.68
N VAL A 65 7.29 15.61 -1.37
CA VAL A 65 7.03 17.05 -1.45
C VAL A 65 6.58 17.62 -0.11
N CYS A 66 5.73 16.92 0.65
CA CYS A 66 5.32 17.32 1.99
C CYS A 66 6.50 17.32 2.96
N SER A 67 7.39 16.32 2.87
CA SER A 67 8.63 16.26 3.63
C SER A 67 9.63 17.35 3.23
N ALA A 68 9.68 17.74 1.95
CA ALA A 68 10.53 18.85 1.49
C ALA A 68 9.97 20.23 1.89
N ALA A 69 8.65 20.35 2.05
CA ALA A 69 8.00 21.59 2.49
C ALA A 69 8.03 21.77 4.02
N ASN A 70 8.13 20.68 4.78
CA ASN A 70 8.29 20.69 6.23
C ASN A 70 9.76 20.38 6.60
N ASP A 71 10.54 21.41 6.90
CA ASP A 71 11.95 21.35 7.31
C ASP A 71 12.19 20.68 8.70
N SER A 72 11.50 19.58 9.03
CA SER A 72 11.73 18.82 10.27
C SER A 72 10.92 17.51 10.28
N GLY A 73 11.31 16.53 9.47
CA GLY A 73 10.96 15.16 9.80
C GLY A 73 11.43 14.05 8.88
N THR A 74 11.95 12.97 9.48
CA THR A 74 12.30 11.73 8.78
C THR A 74 11.03 10.90 8.62
N HIS A 75 10.66 10.55 7.40
CA HIS A 75 9.56 9.62 7.15
C HIS A 75 10.12 8.23 6.94
N ILE A 76 9.54 7.23 7.60
CA ILE A 76 9.96 5.83 7.48
C ILE A 76 8.73 5.00 7.16
N GLN A 77 8.72 4.40 5.97
CA GLN A 77 7.70 3.42 5.61
C GLN A 77 8.16 2.03 6.00
N LEU A 78 7.41 1.38 6.90
CA LEU A 78 7.72 0.06 7.45
C LEU A 78 6.61 -0.93 7.11
N VAL A 79 6.98 -2.05 6.48
CA VAL A 79 6.07 -3.15 6.20
C VAL A 79 6.43 -4.35 7.07
N CYS A 80 5.44 -4.98 7.72
CA CYS A 80 5.66 -6.21 8.49
C CYS A 80 4.39 -7.04 8.71
N SER A 81 4.55 -8.29 9.16
CA SER A 81 3.41 -9.14 9.56
C SER A 81 2.71 -8.62 10.82
N GLU A 82 1.44 -8.98 11.00
CA GLU A 82 0.62 -8.54 12.14
C GLU A 82 1.27 -8.86 13.50
N ALA A 83 1.82 -10.06 13.65
CA ALA A 83 2.47 -10.47 14.89
C ALA A 83 3.68 -9.59 15.24
N ILE A 84 4.45 -9.16 14.24
CA ILE A 84 5.62 -8.29 14.43
C ILE A 84 5.15 -6.88 14.78
N ALA A 85 4.14 -6.36 14.08
CA ALA A 85 3.54 -5.07 14.36
C ALA A 85 3.08 -4.97 15.82
N LEU A 86 2.22 -5.89 16.26
CA LEU A 86 1.59 -5.83 17.58
C LEU A 86 2.55 -6.19 18.72
N TYR A 87 3.32 -7.27 18.58
CA TYR A 87 4.07 -7.81 19.71
C TYR A 87 5.51 -7.30 19.80
N TRP A 88 6.07 -6.78 18.70
CA TRP A 88 7.46 -6.35 18.68
C TRP A 88 7.63 -4.85 18.43
N ILE A 89 6.94 -4.29 17.44
CA ILE A 89 7.09 -2.88 17.05
C ILE A 89 6.29 -1.97 17.97
N ALA A 90 4.98 -2.18 18.12
CA ALA A 90 4.10 -1.29 18.90
C ALA A 90 4.60 -1.00 20.33
N PRO A 91 5.13 -1.99 21.10
CA PRO A 91 5.66 -1.72 22.43
C PRO A 91 6.92 -0.81 22.45
N ARG A 92 7.65 -0.75 21.33
CA ARG A 92 8.90 0.04 21.19
C ARG A 92 8.66 1.37 20.48
N LEU A 93 7.61 1.47 19.68
CA LEU A 93 7.29 2.65 18.88
C LEU A 93 7.10 3.89 19.74
N ALA A 94 6.44 3.76 20.90
CA ALA A 94 6.25 4.87 21.83
C ALA A 94 7.59 5.48 22.31
N GLN A 95 8.55 4.64 22.68
CA GLN A 95 9.87 5.12 23.12
C GLN A 95 10.71 5.67 21.95
N PHE A 96 10.58 5.05 20.78
CA PHE A 96 11.21 5.53 19.55
C PHE A 96 10.71 6.94 19.18
N GLN A 97 9.40 7.17 19.21
CA GLN A 97 8.80 8.46 18.89
C GLN A 97 9.25 9.55 19.87
N LEU A 98 9.35 9.23 21.17
CA LEU A 98 9.86 10.17 22.17
C LEU A 98 11.33 10.56 21.92
N SER A 99 12.11 9.65 21.35
CA SER A 99 13.54 9.88 21.06
C SER A 99 13.75 10.53 19.69
N ASN A 100 12.77 10.44 18.80
CA ASN A 100 12.80 10.95 17.43
C ASN A 100 11.47 11.66 17.11
N PRO A 101 11.19 12.82 17.74
CA PRO A 101 9.88 13.47 17.66
C PRO A 101 9.51 13.92 16.25
N ASP A 102 10.52 14.22 15.44
CA ASP A 102 10.36 14.64 14.05
C ASP A 102 10.22 13.43 13.11
N THR A 103 10.37 12.20 13.59
CA THR A 103 10.22 11.02 12.74
C THR A 103 8.76 10.58 12.67
N ILE A 104 8.23 10.38 11.48
CA ILE A 104 6.92 9.77 11.24
C ILE A 104 7.17 8.35 10.75
N VAL A 105 6.56 7.37 11.43
CA VAL A 105 6.64 5.96 11.05
C VAL A 105 5.28 5.52 10.53
N ASP A 106 5.21 5.24 9.23
CA ASP A 106 4.04 4.64 8.61
C ASP A 106 4.18 3.12 8.64
N LEU A 107 3.29 2.47 9.39
CA LEU A 107 3.32 1.04 9.61
C LEU A 107 2.24 0.36 8.77
N THR A 108 2.65 -0.39 7.75
CA THR A 108 1.77 -1.21 6.93
C THR A 108 1.86 -2.67 7.37
N ILE A 109 0.69 -3.28 7.60
CA ILE A 109 0.59 -4.70 7.95
C ILE A 109 0.30 -5.50 6.69
N SER A 110 1.22 -6.39 6.32
CA SER A 110 1.02 -7.36 5.25
C SER A 110 1.74 -8.68 5.55
N ASP A 111 1.11 -9.79 5.14
CA ASP A 111 1.67 -11.13 5.22
C ASP A 111 2.24 -11.62 3.87
N SER A 112 2.16 -10.82 2.81
CA SER A 112 2.63 -11.21 1.48
C SER A 112 4.01 -10.65 1.15
N PRO A 113 4.98 -11.49 0.73
CA PRO A 113 6.30 -11.02 0.30
C PRO A 113 6.28 -10.18 -0.99
N SER A 114 5.20 -10.20 -1.77
CA SER A 114 5.02 -9.34 -2.95
C SER A 114 4.78 -7.88 -2.60
N ASP A 115 4.19 -7.63 -1.43
CA ASP A 115 3.70 -6.33 -1.03
C ASP A 115 4.86 -5.39 -0.66
N PHE A 116 6.06 -5.92 -0.42
CA PHE A 116 7.26 -5.13 -0.12
C PHE A 116 7.85 -4.41 -1.33
N HIS A 117 7.49 -4.82 -2.57
CA HIS A 117 7.89 -4.13 -3.78
C HIS A 117 6.84 -3.09 -4.19
N ASP A 118 5.56 -3.42 -4.03
CA ASP A 118 4.45 -2.56 -4.47
C ASP A 118 4.15 -1.45 -3.45
N LEU A 119 4.28 -1.72 -2.15
CA LEU A 119 4.36 -0.66 -1.15
C LEU A 119 5.80 -0.16 -1.13
N ALA A 120 6.01 1.12 -1.42
CA ALA A 120 7.30 1.81 -1.44
C ALA A 120 8.04 1.88 -0.07
N GLY A 121 8.00 0.79 0.70
CA GLY A 121 8.54 0.70 2.05
C GLY A 121 10.06 0.76 2.07
N ASP A 122 10.61 1.69 2.84
CA ASP A 122 12.05 1.78 3.12
C ASP A 122 12.57 0.53 3.84
N ILE A 123 11.72 -0.10 4.68
CA ILE A 123 12.11 -1.20 5.56
C ILE A 123 11.05 -2.30 5.61
N ALA A 124 11.49 -3.53 5.33
CA ALA A 124 10.71 -4.76 5.49
C ALA A 124 11.14 -5.55 6.74
N ILE A 125 10.20 -5.89 7.63
CA ILE A 125 10.46 -6.81 8.74
C ILE A 125 9.63 -8.08 8.57
N GLN A 126 10.32 -9.18 8.23
CA GLN A 126 9.69 -10.46 7.93
C GLN A 126 10.52 -11.65 8.42
N GLY A 127 9.85 -12.80 8.55
CA GLY A 127 10.45 -14.06 8.96
C GLY A 127 11.05 -14.88 7.82
N LEU A 128 10.68 -14.60 6.56
CA LEU A 128 11.27 -15.23 5.38
C LEU A 128 12.44 -14.38 4.87
N LEU A 129 13.46 -15.07 4.35
CA LEU A 129 14.51 -14.40 3.59
C LEU A 129 13.93 -13.92 2.26
N PRO A 130 14.20 -12.68 1.84
CA PRO A 130 13.83 -12.22 0.52
C PRO A 130 14.56 -13.06 -0.54
N THR A 131 13.90 -13.26 -1.68
CA THR A 131 14.48 -14.02 -2.80
C THR A 131 15.37 -13.15 -3.68
N GLU A 132 15.29 -11.83 -3.51
CA GLU A 132 15.98 -10.83 -4.34
C GLU A 132 17.38 -10.49 -3.80
N SER A 133 18.32 -10.28 -4.71
CA SER A 133 19.74 -10.12 -4.39
C SER A 133 20.19 -8.68 -4.11
N ASP A 134 19.35 -7.68 -4.35
CA ASP A 134 19.72 -6.25 -4.23
C ASP A 134 19.30 -5.63 -2.87
N LEU A 135 18.81 -6.44 -1.95
CA LEU A 135 18.36 -5.99 -0.63
C LEU A 135 19.45 -6.14 0.43
N MET A 136 19.62 -5.12 1.27
CA MET A 136 20.41 -5.23 2.48
C MET A 136 19.64 -6.00 3.55
N VAL A 137 20.04 -7.23 3.81
CA VAL A 137 19.40 -8.08 4.82
C VAL A 137 20.18 -8.01 6.14
N SER A 138 19.51 -7.59 7.21
CA SER A 138 20.04 -7.62 8.58
C SER A 138 19.17 -8.46 9.50
N ARG A 139 19.78 -9.39 10.24
CA ARG A 139 19.06 -10.24 11.19
C ARG A 139 18.83 -9.49 12.51
N ILE A 140 17.57 -9.17 12.79
CA ILE A 140 17.16 -8.44 14.00
C ILE A 140 16.82 -9.35 15.19
N GLY A 141 16.59 -10.64 14.98
CA GLY A 141 16.24 -11.56 16.07
C GLY A 141 15.91 -13.00 15.64
N ARG A 142 15.37 -13.78 16.58
CA ARG A 142 14.77 -15.10 16.36
C ARG A 142 13.42 -15.15 17.08
N SER A 143 12.35 -15.48 16.35
CA SER A 143 11.07 -15.81 16.95
C SER A 143 11.03 -17.31 17.26
N HIS A 144 10.53 -17.66 18.45
CA HIS A 144 10.17 -19.04 18.77
C HIS A 144 8.67 -19.15 18.55
N TYR A 145 8.27 -19.87 17.50
CA TYR A 145 6.86 -20.11 17.22
C TYR A 145 6.42 -21.35 18.01
N ALA A 146 5.55 -21.15 19.01
CA ALA A 146 4.83 -22.26 19.63
C ALA A 146 3.55 -22.47 18.82
N GLY A 147 3.54 -23.49 17.95
CA GLY A 147 2.32 -23.90 17.27
C GLY A 147 1.30 -24.40 18.28
N PHE A 148 0.08 -23.87 18.22
CA PHE A 148 -1.10 -24.47 18.85
C PHE A 148 -1.78 -25.39 17.85
#